data_AF-A0A642KI09-F1
#
_entry.id   AF-A0A642KI09-F1
#
_cell.length_a   1.000
_cell.length_b   1.000
_cell.length_c   1.000
_cell.angle_alpha   90.00
_cell.angle_beta   90.00
_cell.angle_gamma   90.00
#
_symmetry.space_group_name_H-M   'P 1'
#
loop_
_entity.id
_entity.type
_entity.pdbx_description
1 polymer ?
#
loop_
_entity_poly.entity_id
_entity_poly.type
_entity_poly.pdbx_seq_one_letter_code
_entity_poly.pdbx_strand_id
1 'polypeptide(L)'
;MGAFYLECPHFTYYLPPILMKRLPHLLFALLFIIYFLCYQGVLSHVIYYHEQHHLFLFSKEYFLKQIHTEGLLGYLTDFIIQFFYMPALGSAILAGILAGIYLLTHYNIKKITGQPDILQLSLIPSASLFIYTLPVDHSLTLIIGAFLGLLILGCIAFFISGIWKNITLHRINVLGKKKKLIISTALITIYAIGACYIFIHSYNMPERIMIMAEKSVKEKNWENVLTQTEKYINS
;
A
#
# COMPACT_ATOMS: atom_id res chain seq x y z
N MET A 1 -33.56 20.34 40.16
CA MET A 1 -32.18 19.92 39.83
C MET A 1 -32.19 19.49 38.36
N GLY A 2 -32.06 20.45 37.44
CA GLY A 2 -32.10 20.21 36.00
C GLY A 2 -30.70 20.31 35.42
N ALA A 3 -30.13 19.19 34.98
CA ALA A 3 -28.91 19.19 34.20
C ALA A 3 -29.26 19.47 32.73
N PHE A 4 -29.11 20.72 32.32
CA PHE A 4 -29.08 21.12 30.92
C PHE A 4 -27.81 20.50 30.28
N TYR A 5 -27.96 19.36 29.61
CA TYR A 5 -26.97 18.89 28.65
C TYR A 5 -27.02 19.84 27.44
N LEU A 6 -26.16 20.85 27.45
CA LEU A 6 -25.80 21.64 26.27
C LEU A 6 -25.00 20.73 25.32
N GLU A 7 -25.69 19.85 24.59
CA GLU A 7 -25.14 19.32 23.34
C GLU A 7 -25.02 20.48 22.36
N CYS A 8 -23.83 21.07 22.23
CA CYS A 8 -23.57 22.12 21.24
C CYS A 8 -23.88 21.62 19.82
N PRO A 9 -25.01 22.04 19.19
CA PRO A 9 -25.46 21.49 17.91
C PRO A 9 -24.59 21.96 16.73
N HIS A 10 -23.68 22.92 16.96
CA HIS A 10 -22.78 23.42 15.92
C HIS A 10 -21.64 22.45 15.57
N PHE A 11 -21.16 21.58 16.47
CA PHE A 11 -20.01 20.74 16.15
C PHE A 11 -20.38 19.55 15.24
N THR A 12 -21.52 18.92 15.49
CA THR A 12 -22.04 17.75 14.75
C THR A 12 -22.49 18.05 13.33
N TYR A 13 -22.72 19.32 12.97
CA TYR A 13 -23.10 19.72 11.61
C TYR A 13 -21.92 20.07 10.70
N TYR A 14 -20.82 20.61 11.25
CA TYR A 14 -19.65 21.06 10.46
C TYR A 14 -18.51 20.03 10.41
N LEU A 15 -18.45 19.09 11.34
CA LEU A 15 -17.46 18.00 11.33
C LEU A 15 -17.55 17.07 10.09
N PRO A 16 -18.74 16.59 9.66
CA PRO A 16 -18.84 15.65 8.54
C PRO A 16 -18.24 16.14 7.20
N PRO A 17 -18.50 17.39 6.74
CA PRO A 17 -17.96 17.88 5.46
C PRO A 17 -16.45 18.09 5.47
N ILE A 18 -15.86 18.54 6.60
CA ILE A 18 -14.41 18.71 6.74
C ILE A 18 -13.74 17.33 6.73
N LEU A 19 -14.29 16.39 7.51
CA LEU A 19 -13.76 15.04 7.61
C LEU A 19 -13.83 14.31 6.27
N MET A 20 -14.94 14.38 5.53
CA MET A 20 -15.06 13.76 4.19
C MET A 20 -14.01 14.29 3.19
N LYS A 21 -13.58 15.55 3.32
CA LYS A 21 -12.54 16.13 2.44
C LYS A 21 -11.13 15.64 2.81
N ARG A 22 -10.87 15.40 4.09
CA ARG A 22 -9.56 14.98 4.62
C ARG A 22 -9.42 13.46 4.75
N LEU A 23 -10.52 12.71 4.73
CA LEU A 23 -10.59 11.26 4.85
C LEU A 23 -9.56 10.52 3.98
N PRO A 24 -9.41 10.80 2.66
CA PRO A 24 -8.43 10.08 1.85
C PRO A 24 -6.98 10.36 2.28
N HIS A 25 -6.67 11.54 2.81
CA HIS A 25 -5.31 11.83 3.29
C HIS A 25 -5.04 11.17 4.65
N LEU A 26 -6.07 11.09 5.51
CA LEU A 26 -5.98 10.35 6.76
C LEU A 26 -5.81 8.85 6.52
N LEU A 27 -6.56 8.29 5.56
CA LEU A 27 -6.42 6.89 5.16
C LEU A 27 -5.07 6.60 4.53
N PHE A 28 -4.56 7.50 3.67
CA PHE A 28 -3.21 7.42 3.15
C PHE A 28 -2.17 7.34 4.28
N ALA A 29 -2.23 8.25 5.26
CA ALA A 29 -1.30 8.26 6.39
C ALA A 29 -1.43 7.00 7.25
N LEU A 30 -2.65 6.53 7.50
CA LEU A 30 -2.91 5.31 8.25
C LEU A 30 -2.34 4.07 7.52
N LEU A 31 -2.63 3.92 6.23
CA LEU A 31 -2.11 2.82 5.40
C LEU A 31 -0.60 2.85 5.35
N PHE A 32 0.01 4.04 5.17
CA PHE A 32 1.45 4.20 5.21
C PHE A 32 2.05 3.69 6.52
N ILE A 33 1.49 4.10 7.67
CA ILE A 33 1.97 3.65 8.99
C ILE A 33 1.80 2.14 9.15
N ILE A 34 0.64 1.59 8.80
CA ILE A 34 0.38 0.15 8.92
C ILE A 34 1.36 -0.65 8.06
N TYR A 35 1.48 -0.32 6.76
CA TYR A 35 2.39 -1.00 5.86
C TYR A 35 3.85 -0.86 6.31
N PHE A 36 4.26 0.33 6.75
CA PHE A 36 5.60 0.56 7.28
C PHE A 36 5.90 -0.35 8.47
N LEU A 37 4.99 -0.43 9.45
CA LEU A 37 5.16 -1.30 10.61
C LEU A 37 5.15 -2.79 10.23
N CYS A 38 4.33 -3.19 9.26
CA CYS A 38 4.32 -4.56 8.73
C CYS A 38 5.67 -4.92 8.11
N TYR A 39 6.21 -4.08 7.22
CA TYR A 39 7.50 -4.31 6.57
C TYR A 39 8.69 -4.22 7.53
N GLN A 40 8.65 -3.32 8.51
CA GLN A 40 9.69 -3.22 9.52
C GLN A 40 9.70 -4.43 10.48
N GLY A 41 8.53 -5.00 10.75
CA GLY A 41 8.34 -6.09 11.70
C GLY A 41 8.14 -7.45 11.02
N VAL A 42 6.87 -7.82 10.82
CA VAL A 42 6.41 -9.16 10.42
C VAL A 42 6.96 -9.57 9.03
N LEU A 43 7.04 -8.61 8.12
CA LEU A 43 7.40 -8.79 6.71
C LEU A 43 8.83 -8.33 6.39
N SER A 44 9.66 -8.15 7.41
CA SER A 44 11.08 -7.75 7.26
C SER A 44 11.91 -8.76 6.47
N HIS A 45 11.51 -10.04 6.48
CA HIS A 45 12.16 -11.09 5.69
C HIS A 45 12.01 -10.88 4.17
N VAL A 46 10.88 -10.31 3.71
CA VAL A 46 10.64 -10.01 2.28
C VAL A 46 11.62 -8.95 1.78
N ILE A 47 11.81 -7.88 2.55
CA ILE A 47 12.77 -6.82 2.22
C ILE A 47 14.20 -7.37 2.17
N TYR A 48 14.57 -8.16 3.19
CA TYR A 48 15.87 -8.79 3.26
C TYR A 48 16.12 -9.72 2.05
N TYR A 49 15.15 -10.56 1.69
CA TYR A 49 15.30 -11.44 0.56
C TYR A 49 15.48 -10.69 -0.76
N HIS A 50 14.60 -9.72 -1.06
CA HIS A 50 14.71 -9.01 -2.34
C HIS A 50 16.02 -8.24 -2.47
N GLU A 51 16.53 -7.66 -1.38
CA GLU A 51 17.85 -7.01 -1.36
C GLU A 51 18.99 -8.00 -1.70
N GLN A 52 18.96 -9.20 -1.12
CA GLN A 52 20.00 -10.20 -1.35
C GLN A 52 20.01 -10.75 -2.78
N HIS A 53 18.84 -10.82 -3.42
CA HIS A 53 18.68 -11.44 -4.72
C HIS A 53 18.84 -10.48 -5.92
N HIS A 54 18.82 -9.15 -5.71
CA HIS A 54 18.97 -8.17 -6.79
C HIS A 54 20.27 -7.38 -6.65
N LEU A 55 21.16 -7.53 -7.63
CA LEU A 55 22.41 -6.78 -7.69
C LEU A 55 22.29 -5.60 -8.65
N PHE A 56 22.24 -4.39 -8.10
CA PHE A 56 22.18 -3.15 -8.87
C PHE A 56 23.56 -2.51 -9.02
N LEU A 57 23.95 -2.17 -10.25
CA LEU A 57 25.23 -1.54 -10.57
C LEU A 57 25.01 -0.20 -11.27
N PHE A 58 25.62 0.87 -10.75
CA PHE A 58 25.64 2.19 -11.40
C PHE A 58 26.61 2.23 -12.58
N SER A 59 26.31 1.48 -13.65
CA SER A 59 27.10 1.47 -14.88
C SER A 59 26.19 1.56 -16.11
N LYS A 60 26.68 2.24 -17.14
CA LYS A 60 26.01 2.31 -18.46
C LYS A 60 25.85 0.92 -19.07
N GLU A 61 26.83 0.04 -18.88
CA GLU A 61 26.80 -1.33 -19.40
C GLU A 61 25.69 -2.14 -18.74
N TYR A 62 25.55 -2.02 -17.42
CA TYR A 62 24.48 -2.65 -16.66
C TYR A 62 23.10 -2.12 -17.10
N PHE A 63 22.96 -0.80 -17.24
CA PHE A 63 21.71 -0.19 -17.73
C PHE A 63 21.29 -0.71 -19.10
N LEU A 64 22.22 -0.75 -20.07
CA LEU A 64 21.93 -1.25 -21.41
C LEU A 64 21.58 -2.74 -21.38
N LYS A 65 22.35 -3.55 -20.64
CA LYS A 65 22.06 -4.98 -20.46
C LYS A 65 20.66 -5.20 -19.89
N GLN A 66 20.32 -4.49 -18.81
CA GLN A 66 19.06 -4.64 -18.10
C GLN A 66 17.86 -4.21 -18.94
N ILE A 67 17.98 -3.12 -19.72
CA ILE A 67 16.95 -2.72 -20.68
C ILE A 67 16.73 -3.79 -21.76
N HIS A 68 17.80 -4.44 -22.22
CA HIS A 68 17.69 -5.48 -23.25
C HIS A 68 17.09 -6.80 -22.71
N THR A 69 17.32 -7.16 -21.45
CA THR A 69 16.85 -8.43 -20.88
C THR A 69 15.49 -8.30 -20.20
N GLU A 70 15.34 -7.36 -19.27
CA GLU A 70 14.17 -7.24 -18.38
C GLU A 70 13.35 -5.97 -18.65
N GLY A 71 13.89 -5.06 -19.45
CA GLY A 71 13.27 -3.80 -19.79
C GLY A 71 13.44 -2.73 -18.71
N LEU A 72 12.84 -1.56 -18.98
CA LEU A 72 12.96 -0.38 -18.12
C LEU A 72 12.33 -0.60 -16.74
N LEU A 73 11.26 -1.41 -16.66
CA LEU A 73 10.56 -1.67 -15.41
C LEU A 73 11.38 -2.56 -14.46
N GLY A 74 12.09 -3.56 -15.01
CA GLY A 74 13.05 -4.37 -14.24
C GLY A 74 14.16 -3.49 -13.67
N TYR A 75 14.79 -2.67 -14.52
CA TYR A 75 15.82 -1.72 -14.07
C TYR A 75 15.33 -0.78 -12.95
N LEU A 76 14.12 -0.22 -13.07
CA LEU A 76 13.57 0.66 -12.02
C LEU A 76 13.29 -0.11 -10.72
N THR A 77 12.94 -1.39 -10.84
CA THR A 77 12.73 -2.27 -9.70
C THR A 77 14.02 -2.52 -8.95
N ASP A 78 15.09 -2.88 -9.66
CA ASP A 78 16.41 -3.08 -9.05
C ASP A 78 16.94 -1.79 -8.42
N PHE A 79 16.70 -0.64 -9.06
CA PHE A 79 17.04 0.67 -8.51
C PHE A 79 16.32 0.95 -7.19
N ILE A 80 15.03 0.61 -7.10
CA ILE A 80 14.25 0.77 -5.85
C ILE A 80 14.74 -0.23 -4.79
N ILE A 81 15.00 -1.48 -5.17
CA ILE A 81 15.45 -2.54 -4.25
C ILE A 81 16.83 -2.21 -3.67
N GLN A 82 17.71 -1.49 -4.38
CA GLN A 82 19.00 -1.07 -3.84
C GLN A 82 18.88 -0.34 -2.49
N PHE A 83 17.79 0.41 -2.30
CA PHE A 83 17.52 1.14 -1.06
C PHE A 83 17.13 0.23 0.12
N PHE A 84 16.82 -1.05 -0.14
CA PHE A 84 16.44 -2.03 0.87
C PHE A 84 17.62 -2.46 1.72
N TYR A 85 18.85 -2.13 1.30
CA TYR A 85 20.07 -2.26 2.11
C TYR A 85 19.91 -1.63 3.49
N MET A 86 19.17 -0.50 3.59
CA MET A 86 18.69 0.04 4.86
C MET A 86 17.23 -0.38 5.08
N PRO A 87 16.92 -1.34 5.98
CA PRO A 87 15.58 -1.91 6.09
C PRO A 87 14.47 -0.89 6.39
N ALA A 88 14.77 0.11 7.23
CA ALA A 88 13.83 1.19 7.54
C ALA A 88 13.48 2.03 6.31
N LEU A 89 14.47 2.29 5.45
CA LEU A 89 14.28 3.09 4.25
C LEU A 89 13.55 2.27 3.17
N GLY A 90 13.91 1.00 2.98
CA GLY A 90 13.18 0.08 2.09
C GLY A 90 11.70 -0.07 2.49
N SER A 91 11.44 -0.24 3.79
CA SER A 91 10.08 -0.31 4.34
C SER A 91 9.29 0.97 4.08
N ALA A 92 9.91 2.14 4.28
CA ALA A 92 9.29 3.44 4.03
C ALA A 92 8.98 3.65 2.54
N ILE A 93 9.89 3.28 1.64
CA ILE A 93 9.67 3.38 0.19
C ILE A 93 8.51 2.47 -0.23
N LEU A 94 8.54 1.19 0.15
CA LEU A 94 7.52 0.24 -0.27
C LEU A 94 6.13 0.57 0.30
N ALA A 95 6.06 0.94 1.58
CA ALA A 95 4.84 1.45 2.20
C ALA A 95 4.34 2.74 1.52
N GLY A 96 5.26 3.63 1.15
CA GLY A 96 4.98 4.86 0.42
C GLY A 96 4.39 4.60 -0.96
N ILE A 97 4.93 3.63 -1.70
CA ILE A 97 4.43 3.22 -3.02
C ILE A 97 3.02 2.63 -2.88
N LEU A 98 2.81 1.67 -1.97
CA LEU A 98 1.50 1.04 -1.77
C LEU A 98 0.43 2.05 -1.29
N ALA A 99 0.73 2.87 -0.28
CA ALA A 99 -0.17 3.94 0.14
C ALA A 99 -0.39 4.96 -1.00
N GLY A 100 0.65 5.22 -1.80
CA GLY A 100 0.58 6.06 -3.00
C GLY A 100 -0.39 5.52 -4.04
N ILE A 101 -0.40 4.20 -4.27
CA ILE A 101 -1.36 3.50 -5.15
C ILE A 101 -2.79 3.77 -4.68
N TYR A 102 -3.07 3.68 -3.39
CA TYR A 102 -4.39 4.03 -2.83
C TYR A 102 -4.76 5.47 -3.19
N LEU A 103 -3.90 6.43 -2.88
CA LEU A 103 -4.18 7.86 -3.07
C LEU A 103 -4.35 8.20 -4.56
N LEU A 104 -3.53 7.61 -5.42
CA LEU A 104 -3.54 7.84 -6.85
C LEU A 104 -4.78 7.22 -7.50
N THR A 105 -5.19 6.03 -7.06
CA THR A 105 -6.44 5.41 -7.47
C THR A 105 -7.64 6.27 -7.07
N HIS A 106 -7.64 6.79 -5.83
CA HIS A 106 -8.69 7.70 -5.36
C HIS A 106 -8.80 8.96 -6.24
N TYR A 107 -7.67 9.58 -6.58
CA TYR A 107 -7.65 10.75 -7.45
C TYR A 107 -8.12 10.44 -8.87
N ASN A 108 -7.70 9.31 -9.44
CA ASN A 108 -8.14 8.86 -10.76
C ASN A 108 -9.66 8.62 -10.79
N ILE A 109 -10.21 7.88 -9.81
CA ILE A 109 -11.66 7.67 -9.68
C ILE A 109 -12.40 9.00 -9.59
N LYS A 110 -11.93 9.90 -8.72
CA LYS A 110 -12.57 11.22 -8.53
C LYS A 110 -12.55 12.06 -9.81
N LYS A 111 -11.47 12.01 -10.59
CA LYS A 111 -11.37 12.73 -11.87
C LYS A 111 -12.27 12.12 -12.95
N ILE A 112 -12.32 10.80 -13.05
CA ILE A 112 -13.08 10.09 -14.08
C ILE A 112 -14.59 10.15 -13.80
N THR A 113 -15.01 9.87 -12.56
CA THR A 113 -16.43 9.82 -12.18
C THR A 113 -16.98 11.19 -11.77
N GLY A 114 -16.13 12.16 -11.44
CA GLY A 114 -16.54 13.48 -10.95
C GLY A 114 -17.18 13.47 -9.55
N GLN A 115 -17.25 12.31 -8.89
CA GLN A 115 -17.86 12.11 -7.58
C GLN A 115 -16.83 11.65 -6.55
N PRO A 116 -17.02 11.95 -5.25
CA PRO A 116 -16.21 11.35 -4.20
C PRO A 116 -16.45 9.83 -4.16
N ASP A 117 -15.37 9.07 -3.99
CA ASP A 117 -15.40 7.61 -3.87
C ASP A 117 -16.07 7.20 -2.54
N ILE A 118 -17.40 7.02 -2.55
CA ILE A 118 -18.19 6.64 -1.36
C ILE A 118 -17.94 5.16 -0.99
N LEU A 119 -17.74 4.32 -2.00
CA LEU A 119 -17.50 2.89 -1.84
C LEU A 119 -16.06 2.56 -1.45
N GLN A 120 -15.15 3.53 -1.57
CA GLN A 120 -13.72 3.36 -1.29
C GLN A 120 -13.07 2.23 -2.09
N LEU A 121 -13.46 2.11 -3.36
CA LEU A 121 -12.88 1.14 -4.29
C LEU A 121 -11.37 1.34 -4.46
N SER A 122 -10.88 2.56 -4.19
CA SER A 122 -9.46 2.89 -4.13
C SER A 122 -8.63 2.06 -3.14
N LEU A 123 -9.25 1.49 -2.09
CA LEU A 123 -8.56 0.66 -1.10
C LEU A 123 -8.20 -0.73 -1.62
N ILE A 124 -9.00 -1.26 -2.55
CA ILE A 124 -8.86 -2.61 -3.10
C ILE A 124 -7.49 -2.82 -3.77
N PRO A 125 -7.05 -2.00 -4.76
CA PRO A 125 -5.78 -2.24 -5.43
C PRO A 125 -4.57 -2.09 -4.51
N SER A 126 -4.63 -1.20 -3.53
CA SER A 126 -3.57 -1.05 -2.52
C SER A 126 -3.47 -2.29 -1.62
N ALA A 127 -4.60 -2.73 -1.06
CA ALA A 127 -4.63 -3.89 -0.18
C ALA A 127 -4.30 -5.20 -0.91
N SER A 128 -4.77 -5.36 -2.16
CA SER A 128 -4.46 -6.55 -2.96
C SER A 128 -2.99 -6.63 -3.31
N LEU A 129 -2.34 -5.51 -3.66
CA LEU A 129 -0.91 -5.50 -3.93
C LEU A 129 -0.09 -5.71 -2.66
N PHE A 130 -0.55 -5.23 -1.51
CA PHE A 130 0.06 -5.57 -0.23
C PHE A 130 0.00 -7.08 0.06
N ILE A 131 -1.16 -7.70 -0.13
CA ILE A 131 -1.33 -9.16 0.04
C ILE A 131 -0.45 -9.93 -0.97
N TYR A 132 -0.31 -9.43 -2.19
CA TYR A 132 0.58 -9.99 -3.21
C TYR A 132 2.06 -9.97 -2.78
N THR A 133 2.47 -9.07 -1.88
CA THR A 133 3.86 -9.04 -1.38
C THR A 133 4.15 -10.00 -0.22
N LEU A 134 3.17 -10.76 0.24
CA LEU A 134 3.36 -11.66 1.38
C LEU A 134 4.33 -12.81 1.06
N PRO A 135 4.18 -13.50 -0.08
CA PRO A 135 5.15 -14.50 -0.52
C PRO A 135 6.37 -13.82 -1.13
N VAL A 136 7.54 -14.40 -0.88
CA VAL A 136 8.82 -13.83 -1.31
C VAL A 136 9.10 -14.11 -2.80
N ASP A 137 8.47 -15.14 -3.36
CA ASP A 137 8.58 -15.55 -4.77
C ASP A 137 8.00 -14.52 -5.75
N HIS A 138 7.20 -13.57 -5.26
CA HIS A 138 6.53 -12.58 -6.08
C HIS A 138 7.43 -11.38 -6.38
N SER A 139 7.48 -10.97 -7.66
CA SER A 139 8.34 -9.87 -8.08
C SER A 139 7.74 -8.52 -7.70
N LEU A 140 8.58 -7.64 -7.13
CA LEU A 140 8.20 -6.26 -6.80
C LEU A 140 7.93 -5.40 -8.05
N THR A 141 8.34 -5.89 -9.22
CA THR A 141 8.10 -5.32 -10.54
C THR A 141 6.62 -5.00 -10.78
N LEU A 142 5.71 -5.86 -10.31
CA LEU A 142 4.27 -5.64 -10.45
C LEU A 142 3.79 -4.40 -9.68
N ILE A 143 4.32 -4.18 -8.46
CA ILE A 143 3.93 -3.06 -7.60
C ILE A 143 4.39 -1.74 -8.21
N ILE A 144 5.64 -1.71 -8.67
CA ILE A 144 6.23 -0.53 -9.30
C ILE A 144 5.54 -0.25 -10.64
N GLY A 145 5.24 -1.30 -11.41
CA GLY A 145 4.48 -1.19 -12.66
C GLY A 145 3.08 -0.65 -12.43
N ALA A 146 2.37 -1.13 -11.41
CA ALA A 146 1.04 -0.64 -11.04
C ALA A 146 1.08 0.84 -10.61
N PHE A 147 2.08 1.22 -9.81
CA PHE A 147 2.27 2.61 -9.38
C PHE A 147 2.55 3.55 -10.56
N LEU A 148 3.49 3.17 -11.44
CA LEU A 148 3.80 3.95 -12.65
C LEU A 148 2.61 4.01 -13.62
N GLY A 149 1.90 2.90 -13.81
CA GLY A 149 0.72 2.83 -14.65
C GLY A 149 -0.38 3.78 -14.16
N LEU A 150 -0.63 3.81 -12.85
CA LEU A 150 -1.58 4.75 -12.24
C LEU A 150 -1.10 6.21 -12.31
N LEU A 151 0.22 6.46 -12.29
CA LEU A 151 0.78 7.81 -12.47
C LEU A 151 0.53 8.29 -13.90
N ILE A 152 0.83 7.44 -14.89
CA ILE A 152 0.58 7.73 -16.30
C ILE A 152 -0.92 7.96 -16.53
N LEU A 153 -1.78 7.10 -15.99
CA LEU A 153 -3.24 7.27 -16.04
C LEU A 153 -3.67 8.61 -15.41
N GLY A 154 -3.08 8.99 -14.28
CA GLY A 154 -3.35 10.27 -13.61
C GLY A 154 -2.93 11.48 -14.43
N CYS A 155 -1.79 11.39 -15.13
CA CYS A 155 -1.31 12.39 -16.07
C CYS A 155 -2.26 12.50 -17.27
N ILE A 156 -2.62 11.38 -17.89
CA ILE A 156 -3.57 11.34 -19.01
C ILE A 156 -4.92 11.95 -18.59
N ALA A 157 -5.46 11.53 -17.45
CA ALA A 157 -6.71 12.08 -16.90
C ALA A 157 -6.60 13.58 -16.59
N PHE A 158 -5.42 14.09 -16.20
CA PHE A 158 -5.18 15.52 -16.04
C PHE A 158 -5.28 16.27 -17.38
N PHE A 159 -4.61 15.81 -18.43
CA PHE A 159 -4.69 16.43 -19.76
C PHE A 159 -6.11 16.37 -20.34
N ILE A 160 -6.76 15.21 -20.21
CA ILE A 160 -8.13 15.00 -20.71
C ILE A 160 -9.17 15.81 -19.92
N SER A 161 -8.95 16.07 -18.62
CA SER A 161 -9.89 16.85 -17.81
C SER A 161 -10.14 18.28 -18.33
N GLY A 162 -9.19 18.85 -19.10
CA GLY A 162 -9.40 20.11 -19.80
C GLY A 162 -10.48 20.02 -20.89
N ILE A 163 -10.61 18.85 -21.53
CA ILE A 163 -11.55 18.55 -22.62
C ILE A 163 -12.89 18.05 -22.06
N TRP A 164 -12.86 17.29 -20.96
CA TRP A 164 -14.03 16.61 -20.38
C TRP A 164 -14.95 17.49 -19.52
N LYS A 165 -14.62 18.77 -19.30
CA LYS A 165 -15.54 19.73 -18.63
C LYS A 165 -16.95 19.78 -19.26
N ASN A 166 -17.09 19.32 -20.51
CA ASN A 166 -18.34 19.35 -21.26
C ASN A 166 -19.19 18.07 -21.17
N ILE A 167 -18.66 16.97 -20.66
CA ILE A 167 -19.40 15.70 -20.55
C ILE A 167 -19.90 15.56 -19.12
N THR A 168 -21.10 16.08 -18.89
CA THR A 168 -21.76 16.03 -17.58
C THR A 168 -22.20 14.60 -17.30
N LEU A 169 -21.33 13.79 -16.69
CA LEU A 169 -21.72 12.48 -16.18
C LEU A 169 -22.79 12.68 -15.10
N HIS A 170 -23.94 12.01 -15.27
CA HIS A 170 -25.12 12.21 -14.44
C HIS A 170 -24.80 12.07 -12.95
N ARG A 171 -25.00 13.17 -12.21
CA ARG A 171 -24.61 13.30 -10.81
C ARG A 171 -25.60 12.57 -9.91
N ILE A 172 -25.36 11.29 -9.63
CA ILE A 172 -26.14 10.51 -8.65
C ILE A 172 -25.80 11.02 -7.24
N ASN A 173 -26.50 12.07 -6.79
CA ASN A 173 -26.34 12.61 -5.44
C ASN A 173 -27.59 12.35 -4.59
N VAL A 174 -27.85 11.08 -4.29
CA VAL A 174 -29.08 10.66 -3.61
C VAL A 174 -28.95 10.69 -2.07
N LEU A 175 -27.74 10.69 -1.52
CA LEU A 175 -27.52 10.44 -0.09
C LEU A 175 -26.95 11.65 0.69
N GLY A 176 -27.51 11.94 1.87
CA GLY A 176 -27.02 12.99 2.77
C GLY A 176 -25.59 12.75 3.25
N LYS A 177 -24.80 13.83 3.46
CA LYS A 177 -23.36 13.78 3.81
C LYS A 177 -23.05 12.89 5.02
N LYS A 178 -23.87 12.92 6.08
CA LYS A 178 -23.71 12.07 7.27
C LYS A 178 -23.84 10.58 6.94
N LYS A 179 -24.86 10.20 6.16
CA LYS A 179 -25.07 8.81 5.73
C LYS A 179 -23.92 8.31 4.84
N LYS A 180 -23.39 9.15 3.95
CA LYS A 180 -22.21 8.82 3.12
C LYS A 180 -20.98 8.50 3.97
N LEU A 181 -20.72 9.30 5.00
CA LEU A 181 -19.62 9.05 5.92
C LEU A 181 -19.80 7.73 6.65
N ILE A 182 -20.99 7.44 7.19
CA ILE A 182 -21.27 6.18 7.92
C ILE A 182 -21.06 4.95 7.02
N ILE A 183 -21.59 4.98 5.78
CA ILE A 183 -21.42 3.88 4.82
C ILE A 183 -19.94 3.70 4.49
N SER A 184 -19.25 4.80 4.20
CA SER A 184 -17.82 4.78 3.91
C SER A 184 -17.03 4.18 5.08
N THR A 185 -17.30 4.58 6.32
CA THR A 185 -16.61 4.01 7.50
C THR A 185 -16.92 2.53 7.70
N ALA A 186 -18.16 2.09 7.46
CA ALA A 186 -18.52 0.69 7.56
C ALA A 186 -17.76 -0.16 6.51
N LEU A 187 -17.62 0.35 5.28
CA LEU A 187 -16.87 -0.31 4.22
C LEU A 187 -15.36 -0.38 4.52
N ILE A 188 -14.75 0.68 5.08
CA ILE A 188 -13.35 0.62 5.57
C ILE A 188 -13.19 -0.58 6.51
N THR A 189 -14.08 -0.69 7.50
CA THR A 189 -14.00 -1.74 8.52
C THR A 189 -14.14 -3.12 7.90
N ILE A 190 -15.07 -3.30 6.95
CA ILE A 190 -15.24 -4.58 6.24
C ILE A 190 -13.98 -4.92 5.44
N TYR A 191 -13.41 -3.96 4.70
CA TYR A 191 -12.18 -4.19 3.95
C TYR A 191 -10.98 -4.47 4.86
N ALA A 192 -10.89 -3.80 6.01
CA ALA A 192 -9.84 -4.05 6.99
C ALA A 192 -9.95 -5.46 7.58
N ILE A 193 -11.15 -5.89 7.97
CA ILE A 193 -11.38 -7.26 8.47
C ILE A 193 -11.05 -8.30 7.39
N GLY A 194 -11.52 -8.08 6.15
CA GLY A 194 -11.22 -8.97 5.03
C GLY A 194 -9.73 -9.05 4.72
N ALA A 195 -9.04 -7.91 4.68
CA ALA A 195 -7.60 -7.86 4.46
C ALA A 195 -6.82 -8.55 5.59
N CYS A 196 -7.21 -8.36 6.86
CA CYS A 196 -6.59 -9.05 7.99
C CYS A 196 -6.81 -10.56 7.94
N TYR A 197 -8.02 -11.01 7.57
CA TYR A 197 -8.33 -12.43 7.41
C TYR A 197 -7.47 -13.06 6.32
N ILE A 198 -7.40 -12.43 5.14
CA ILE A 198 -6.57 -12.91 4.03
C ILE A 198 -5.09 -12.88 4.42
N PHE A 199 -4.63 -11.82 5.10
CA PHE A 199 -3.25 -11.71 5.57
C PHE A 199 -2.87 -12.91 6.45
N ILE A 200 -3.69 -13.25 7.46
CA ILE A 200 -3.41 -14.36 8.37
C ILE A 200 -3.37 -15.69 7.61
N HIS A 201 -4.29 -15.91 6.66
CA HIS A 201 -4.36 -17.16 5.90
C HIS A 201 -3.28 -17.29 4.82
N SER A 202 -2.86 -16.19 4.21
CA SER A 202 -1.83 -16.17 3.16
C SER A 202 -0.41 -16.06 3.73
N TYR A 203 -0.24 -15.81 5.03
CA TYR A 203 1.07 -15.65 5.63
C TYR A 203 1.79 -16.99 5.83
N ASN A 204 2.90 -17.16 5.12
CA ASN A 204 3.71 -18.37 5.17
C ASN A 204 4.74 -18.31 6.31
N MET A 205 4.35 -18.83 7.48
CA MET A 205 5.22 -18.89 8.66
C MET A 205 6.53 -19.66 8.43
N PRO A 206 6.52 -20.87 7.82
CA PRO A 206 7.76 -21.62 7.53
C PRO A 206 8.77 -20.84 6.69
N GLU A 207 8.33 -20.18 5.62
CA GLU A 207 9.17 -19.37 4.73
C GLU A 207 9.88 -18.25 5.49
N ARG A 208 9.12 -17.53 6.33
CA ARG A 208 9.67 -16.49 7.21
C ARG A 208 10.73 -17.03 8.17
N ILE A 209 10.47 -18.18 8.82
CA ILE A 209 11.39 -18.78 9.78
C ILE A 209 12.68 -19.21 9.08
N MET A 210 12.56 -19.83 7.90
CA MET A 210 13.71 -20.28 7.10
C MET A 210 14.64 -19.12 6.70
N ILE A 211 14.08 -18.03 6.16
CA ILE A 211 14.86 -16.85 5.75
C ILE A 211 15.53 -16.18 6.96
N MET A 212 14.84 -16.12 8.10
CA MET A 212 15.41 -15.58 9.34
C MET A 212 16.53 -16.46 9.92
N ALA A 213 16.43 -17.78 9.76
CA ALA A 213 17.51 -18.69 10.11
C ALA A 213 18.74 -18.44 9.20
N GLU A 214 18.54 -18.32 7.89
CA GLU A 214 19.62 -18.01 6.94
C GLU A 214 20.31 -16.68 7.27
N LYS A 215 19.53 -15.63 7.57
CA LYS A 215 20.06 -14.34 8.02
C LYS A 215 20.92 -14.50 9.27
N SER A 216 20.47 -15.27 10.25
CA SER A 216 21.20 -15.50 11.50
C SER A 216 22.51 -16.28 11.30
N VAL A 217 22.54 -17.20 10.32
CA VAL A 217 23.77 -17.90 9.91
C VAL A 217 24.78 -16.90 9.35
N LYS A 218 24.35 -16.00 8.46
CA LYS A 218 25.21 -14.94 7.88
C LYS A 218 25.75 -13.99 8.95
N GLU A 219 24.97 -13.70 9.98
CA GLU A 219 25.37 -12.91 11.15
C GLU A 219 26.24 -13.68 12.17
N LYS A 220 26.50 -14.99 11.94
CA LYS A 220 27.22 -15.90 12.85
C LYS A 220 26.57 -16.01 14.25
N ASN A 221 25.27 -15.76 14.35
CA ASN A 221 24.52 -15.85 15.60
C ASN A 221 23.88 -17.24 15.75
N TRP A 222 24.67 -18.20 16.24
CA TRP A 222 24.28 -19.61 16.34
C TRP A 222 23.10 -19.87 17.28
N GLU A 223 22.94 -19.08 18.35
CA GLU A 223 21.80 -19.20 19.27
C GLU A 223 20.48 -18.89 18.55
N ASN A 224 20.45 -17.82 17.77
CA ASN A 224 19.24 -17.46 17.01
C ASN A 224 18.98 -18.47 15.89
N VAL A 225 20.00 -19.02 15.24
CA VAL A 225 19.85 -20.10 14.24
C VAL A 225 19.12 -21.30 14.88
N LEU A 226 19.62 -21.81 16.00
CA LEU A 226 18.99 -22.93 16.71
C LEU A 226 17.53 -22.63 17.07
N THR A 227 17.27 -21.43 17.58
CA THR A 227 15.92 -20.97 17.94
C THR A 227 14.98 -20.94 16.73
N GLN A 228 15.44 -20.46 15.57
CA GLN A 228 14.61 -20.45 14.36
C GLN A 228 14.40 -21.86 13.82
N THR A 229 15.43 -22.72 13.80
CA THR A 229 15.29 -24.10 13.32
C THR A 229 14.33 -24.93 14.19
N GLU A 230 14.36 -24.74 15.51
CA GLU A 230 13.38 -25.38 16.42
C GLU A 230 11.95 -24.91 16.12
N LYS A 231 11.75 -23.61 15.89
CA LYS A 231 10.44 -23.08 15.50
C LYS A 231 9.94 -23.64 14.17
N TYR A 232 10.84 -23.90 13.23
CA TYR A 232 10.50 -24.48 11.92
C TYR A 232 10.03 -25.93 12.04
N ILE A 233 10.70 -26.74 12.88
CA ILE A 233 10.32 -28.14 13.10
C ILE A 233 8.95 -28.24 13.79
N ASN A 234 8.61 -27.27 14.63
CA ASN A 234 7.39 -27.24 15.43
C ASN A 234 6.22 -26.47 14.77
N SER A 235 6.39 -25.88 13.59
CA SER A 235 5.36 -25.13 12.86
C SER A 235 4.58 -26.01 11.89
#